data_AF-A0A8T5XTI6-F1
#
_entry.id   AF-A0A8T5XTI6-F1
#
_cell.length_a   1.000
_cell.length_b   1.000
_cell.length_c   1.000
_cell.angle_alpha   90.00
_cell.angle_beta   90.00
_cell.angle_gamma   90.00
#
_symmetry.space_group_name_H-M   'P 1'
#
loop_
_entity.id
_entity.type
_entity.pdbx_description
1 polymer ?
#
loop_
_entity_poly.entity_id
_entity_poly.type
_entity_poly.pdbx_seq_one_letter_code
_entity_poly.pdbx_strand_id
1 'polypeptide(L)'
;MFAGDDFRTFIIDGKKVDLDKETYNLFDNMIETIDKKLYVDGEGEVKIANNPKGIVEYTKTRDEKDSDGDGLIDFFESYKYLTDPNNPDSDNDGIPDGNWDERREYAYSIKTKMKLIEPYNLKNMVDLYQDVRVIEENKDEHYIILEFIFYPLVDTQKILRNLEPNNNWKDYRNDEYFNKYLESTITNNWDEQMSKDLIKELKENNINIDELNDIELIKQVSRFNWDRSKSHDGGFPTDFFLRYKDGKVYVPDEFKDRFNSINTFDSFEENLNNDVYGKQMYYNKIHGSCGSSSRYQTTIFRALGFPIRQISTVPIFDGTSEGQNSIAQEQLDNYKIKSILKDSIPSSGSANHTYNEVYVDGHWLRLNYDRFVANALDEDFMGYLVKLDHANDYSGLEIYKWGKYNIKVEPFDFTLVEDSKNTYQMMNIDDNFGVYCTVENKKPEILDTLVVTDAFMAQTKKGIEEFKLDKKFSDLNMENWLIMTVEVREEDRGKFDDRDKRKFLKTANPVYKLVNDNGEYQTGGYYLSTSDKGTFLMGRRFDESVAAGRYKVSAITFGKYDMIVPDNLYVEVK
;
A
#
# COMPACT_ATOMS: atom_id res chain seq x y z
N MET A 1 29.07 0.57 -41.99
CA MET A 1 30.11 0.07 -41.08
C MET A 1 30.71 -1.19 -41.72
N PHE A 2 32.03 -1.36 -41.70
CA PHE A 2 32.70 -2.63 -42.03
C PHE A 2 33.53 -3.01 -40.81
N ALA A 3 33.47 -4.26 -40.38
CA ALA A 3 34.13 -4.74 -39.16
C ALA A 3 35.24 -5.74 -39.50
N GLY A 4 36.41 -5.54 -38.90
CA GLY A 4 37.46 -6.55 -38.73
C GLY A 4 37.80 -6.69 -37.25
N ASP A 5 38.51 -7.75 -36.86
CA ASP A 5 38.74 -8.10 -35.46
C ASP A 5 39.53 -7.05 -34.64
N ASP A 6 40.27 -6.16 -35.33
CA ASP A 6 41.18 -5.18 -34.71
C ASP A 6 40.82 -3.70 -34.95
N PHE A 7 39.88 -3.40 -35.85
CA PHE A 7 39.48 -2.02 -36.15
C PHE A 7 38.05 -1.93 -36.73
N ARG A 8 37.41 -0.77 -36.54
CA ARG A 8 36.12 -0.42 -37.16
C ARG A 8 36.24 0.84 -37.99
N THR A 9 35.70 0.80 -39.21
CA THR A 9 35.63 1.99 -40.09
C THR A 9 34.33 2.76 -39.89
N PHE A 10 34.45 4.03 -39.51
CA PHE A 10 33.36 5.01 -39.41
C PHE A 10 33.39 5.99 -40.58
N ILE A 11 32.24 6.59 -40.87
CA ILE A 11 32.15 7.74 -41.80
C ILE A 11 31.69 8.95 -41.00
N ILE A 12 32.58 9.92 -40.83
CA ILE A 12 32.33 11.17 -40.10
C ILE A 12 32.49 12.31 -41.11
N ASP A 13 31.46 13.13 -41.29
CA ASP A 13 31.41 14.21 -42.31
C ASP A 13 31.84 13.76 -43.72
N GLY A 14 31.42 12.55 -44.11
CA GLY A 14 31.74 11.96 -45.40
C GLY A 14 33.18 11.45 -45.54
N LYS A 15 34.00 11.50 -44.48
CA LYS A 15 35.37 10.95 -44.46
C LYS A 15 35.41 9.62 -43.72
N LYS A 16 36.14 8.66 -44.28
CA LYS A 16 36.41 7.38 -43.61
C LYS A 16 37.45 7.58 -42.52
N VAL A 17 37.15 7.08 -41.33
CA VAL A 17 38.04 7.06 -40.17
C VAL A 17 38.07 5.63 -39.64
N ASP A 18 39.26 5.03 -39.58
CA ASP A 18 39.46 3.71 -38.98
C ASP A 18 39.86 3.90 -37.51
N LEU A 19 39.08 3.33 -36.60
CA LEU A 19 39.36 3.35 -35.17
C LEU A 19 39.85 1.98 -34.73
N ASP A 20 40.93 1.96 -33.94
CA ASP A 20 41.39 0.75 -33.28
C ASP A 20 40.38 0.28 -32.21
N LYS A 21 40.56 -0.95 -31.74
CA LYS A 21 39.67 -1.61 -30.79
C LYS A 21 39.46 -0.84 -29.49
N GLU A 22 40.52 -0.26 -28.94
CA GLU A 22 40.45 0.50 -27.70
C GLU A 22 39.67 1.81 -27.91
N THR A 23 39.91 2.47 -29.03
CA THR A 23 39.30 3.76 -29.38
C THR A 23 37.83 3.61 -29.77
N TYR A 24 37.45 2.60 -30.56
CA TYR A 24 36.03 2.41 -30.87
C TYR A 24 35.24 1.87 -29.67
N ASN A 25 35.84 1.08 -28.78
CA ASN A 25 35.19 0.72 -27.51
C ASN A 25 34.97 1.96 -26.63
N LEU A 26 35.94 2.89 -26.61
CA LEU A 26 35.78 4.18 -25.94
C LEU A 26 34.66 4.99 -26.59
N PHE A 27 34.56 4.98 -27.93
CA PHE A 27 33.54 5.68 -28.71
C PHE A 27 32.15 5.08 -28.54
N ASP A 28 32.02 3.75 -28.50
CA ASP A 28 30.77 3.03 -28.23
C ASP A 28 30.31 3.31 -26.79
N ASN A 29 31.22 3.27 -25.81
CA ASN A 29 30.94 3.71 -24.43
C ASN A 29 30.53 5.19 -24.37
N MET A 30 31.14 6.05 -25.20
CA MET A 30 30.79 7.47 -25.27
C MET A 30 29.42 7.68 -25.91
N ILE A 31 29.10 6.96 -26.99
CA ILE A 31 27.79 7.00 -27.66
C ILE A 31 26.70 6.47 -26.72
N GLU A 32 26.94 5.37 -26.03
CA GLU A 32 26.02 4.83 -25.04
C GLU A 32 25.82 5.82 -23.87
N THR A 33 26.88 6.52 -23.46
CA THR A 33 26.81 7.59 -22.43
C THR A 33 26.11 8.86 -22.94
N ILE A 34 26.23 9.17 -24.23
CA ILE A 34 25.63 10.35 -24.86
C ILE A 34 24.14 10.09 -25.17
N ASP A 35 23.76 8.93 -25.70
CA ASP A 35 22.36 8.53 -25.89
C ASP A 35 21.63 8.42 -24.54
N LYS A 36 22.32 7.95 -23.47
CA LYS A 36 21.81 7.98 -22.09
C LYS A 36 21.76 9.38 -21.47
N LYS A 37 22.07 10.46 -22.20
CA LYS A 37 22.00 11.83 -21.68
C LYS A 37 21.30 12.84 -22.59
N LEU A 38 21.04 12.52 -23.86
CA LEU A 38 20.38 13.46 -24.77
C LEU A 38 18.86 13.28 -24.78
N TYR A 39 18.10 14.37 -24.63
CA TYR A 39 16.66 14.39 -24.89
C TYR A 39 16.29 15.61 -25.75
N VAL A 40 15.20 15.52 -26.51
CA VAL A 40 14.64 16.65 -27.28
C VAL A 40 13.55 17.30 -26.45
N ASP A 41 13.67 18.59 -26.15
CA ASP A 41 12.64 19.30 -25.40
C ASP A 41 11.41 19.65 -26.27
N GLY A 42 10.38 20.22 -25.64
CA GLY A 42 9.14 20.62 -26.32
C GLY A 42 9.29 21.70 -27.39
N GLU A 43 10.48 22.30 -27.54
CA GLU A 43 10.82 23.29 -28.56
C GLU A 43 11.69 22.68 -29.68
N GLY A 44 12.06 21.40 -29.58
CA GLY A 44 12.86 20.69 -30.56
C GLY A 44 14.37 20.80 -30.35
N GLU A 45 14.83 21.34 -29.21
CA GLU A 45 16.26 21.45 -28.88
C GLU A 45 16.79 20.19 -28.19
N VAL A 46 17.97 19.73 -28.61
CA VAL A 46 18.67 18.58 -28.02
C VAL A 46 19.42 19.02 -26.76
N LYS A 47 19.04 18.52 -25.59
CA LYS A 47 19.60 18.87 -24.27
C LYS A 47 20.31 17.68 -23.62
N ILE A 48 21.35 17.97 -22.83
CA ILE A 48 22.05 17.00 -21.98
C ILE A 48 21.38 16.96 -20.60
N ALA A 49 20.66 15.88 -20.28
CA ALA A 49 20.21 15.52 -18.94
C ALA A 49 21.13 14.45 -18.34
N ASN A 50 21.41 14.53 -17.04
CA ASN A 50 22.07 13.43 -16.33
C ASN A 50 21.17 12.18 -16.19
N ASN A 51 19.89 12.29 -16.58
CA ASN A 51 18.87 11.26 -16.50
C ASN A 51 17.71 11.55 -17.49
N PRO A 52 17.89 11.29 -18.80
CA PRO A 52 16.91 11.67 -19.83
C PRO A 52 15.64 10.82 -19.79
N LYS A 53 15.68 9.63 -19.19
CA LYS A 53 14.50 8.78 -18.96
C LYS A 53 13.72 9.16 -17.68
N GLY A 54 14.23 10.11 -16.89
CA GLY A 54 13.64 10.52 -15.61
C GLY A 54 13.67 9.43 -14.54
N ILE A 55 14.44 8.35 -14.73
CA ILE A 55 14.50 7.18 -13.84
C ILE A 55 14.98 7.60 -12.46
N VAL A 56 14.19 7.32 -11.43
CA VAL A 56 14.62 7.52 -10.06
C VAL A 56 15.53 6.37 -9.69
N GLU A 57 16.77 6.68 -9.29
CA GLU A 57 17.73 5.66 -8.85
C GLU A 57 17.39 5.16 -7.44
N TYR A 58 17.50 3.85 -7.24
CA TYR A 58 17.42 3.24 -5.92
C TYR A 58 18.62 3.67 -5.08
N THR A 59 18.35 4.16 -3.86
CA THR A 59 19.43 4.47 -2.91
C THR A 59 19.77 3.20 -2.12
N LYS A 60 20.76 2.44 -2.63
CA LYS A 60 21.22 1.23 -1.95
C LYS A 60 21.69 1.47 -0.53
N THR A 61 21.41 0.52 0.35
CA THR A 61 21.96 0.46 1.70
C THR A 61 23.44 0.07 1.63
N ARG A 62 24.13 0.12 2.78
CA ARG A 62 25.57 -0.18 2.85
C ARG A 62 25.88 -1.63 2.50
N ASP A 63 24.97 -2.55 2.84
CA ASP A 63 25.25 -3.98 2.88
C ASP A 63 24.63 -4.72 1.67
N GLU A 64 23.95 -3.98 0.79
CA GLU A 64 23.37 -4.48 -0.46
C GLU A 64 24.44 -4.72 -1.55
N LYS A 65 24.38 -5.90 -2.15
CA LYS A 65 25.30 -6.37 -3.19
C LYS A 65 24.64 -6.34 -4.56
N ASP A 66 25.50 -6.25 -5.56
CA ASP A 66 25.26 -6.34 -7.00
C ASP A 66 26.41 -7.23 -7.49
N SER A 67 26.15 -8.54 -7.58
CA SER A 67 27.16 -9.58 -7.68
C SER A 67 27.74 -9.73 -9.08
N ASP A 68 26.97 -9.41 -10.12
CA ASP A 68 27.41 -9.43 -11.51
C ASP A 68 27.69 -8.04 -12.12
N GLY A 69 27.33 -6.97 -11.42
CA GLY A 69 27.69 -5.60 -11.75
C GLY A 69 26.83 -4.97 -12.85
N ASP A 70 25.61 -5.47 -13.07
CA ASP A 70 24.70 -5.00 -14.11
C ASP A 70 23.90 -3.73 -13.71
N GLY A 71 23.94 -3.38 -12.41
CA GLY A 71 23.26 -2.22 -11.82
C GLY A 71 21.96 -2.54 -11.07
N LEU A 72 21.56 -3.81 -10.95
CA LEU A 72 20.54 -4.29 -10.03
C LEU A 72 21.20 -4.85 -8.77
N ILE A 73 20.49 -4.82 -7.65
CA ILE A 73 20.98 -5.46 -6.43
C ILE A 73 20.43 -6.89 -6.36
N ASP A 74 21.24 -7.83 -5.86
CA ASP A 74 20.92 -9.27 -5.82
C ASP A 74 19.55 -9.55 -5.17
N PHE A 75 19.20 -8.74 -4.17
CA PHE A 75 17.93 -8.84 -3.46
C PHE A 75 16.72 -8.47 -4.35
N PHE A 76 16.84 -7.44 -5.20
CA PHE A 76 15.77 -7.09 -6.12
C PHE A 76 15.68 -8.10 -7.26
N GLU A 77 16.80 -8.58 -7.77
CA GLU A 77 16.81 -9.65 -8.77
C GLU A 77 16.12 -10.92 -8.24
N SER A 78 16.44 -11.35 -7.02
CA SER A 78 15.88 -12.57 -6.43
C SER A 78 14.38 -12.54 -6.12
N TYR A 79 13.82 -11.35 -5.88
CA TYR A 79 12.48 -11.20 -5.28
C TYR A 79 11.53 -10.25 -6.02
N LYS A 80 12.04 -9.29 -6.80
CA LYS A 80 11.27 -8.28 -7.54
C LYS A 80 11.32 -8.52 -9.05
N TYR A 81 12.51 -8.60 -9.63
CA TYR A 81 12.74 -8.72 -11.07
C TYR A 81 12.75 -10.17 -11.56
N LEU A 82 13.15 -11.10 -10.69
CA LEU A 82 13.25 -12.53 -10.93
C LEU A 82 14.32 -12.93 -11.97
N THR A 83 15.36 -12.12 -12.10
CA THR A 83 16.61 -12.37 -12.84
C THR A 83 17.60 -13.18 -11.99
N ASP A 84 18.69 -13.68 -12.58
CA ASP A 84 19.77 -14.39 -11.88
C ASP A 84 20.84 -13.41 -11.38
N PRO A 85 21.02 -13.24 -10.05
CA PRO A 85 21.98 -12.28 -9.48
C PRO A 85 23.46 -12.48 -9.82
N ASN A 86 23.81 -13.55 -10.54
CA ASN A 86 25.18 -13.86 -10.92
C ASN A 86 25.38 -13.84 -12.44
N ASN A 87 24.38 -13.38 -13.18
CA ASN A 87 24.40 -13.32 -14.62
C ASN A 87 23.82 -11.98 -15.10
N PRO A 88 24.66 -11.07 -15.63
CA PRO A 88 24.22 -9.70 -15.92
C PRO A 88 23.23 -9.58 -17.10
N ASP A 89 22.88 -10.71 -17.72
CA ASP A 89 21.98 -10.88 -18.87
C ASP A 89 21.33 -12.28 -18.75
N SER A 90 20.27 -12.37 -17.95
CA SER A 90 19.62 -13.63 -17.55
C SER A 90 19.09 -14.44 -18.73
N ASP A 91 18.64 -13.77 -19.79
CA ASP A 91 18.01 -14.41 -20.93
C ASP A 91 18.96 -14.61 -22.12
N ASN A 92 20.15 -14.01 -22.06
CA ASN A 92 21.25 -14.06 -23.02
C ASN A 92 20.91 -13.44 -24.39
N ASP A 93 20.07 -12.40 -24.42
CA ASP A 93 19.73 -11.68 -25.65
C ASP A 93 20.75 -10.57 -26.02
N GLY A 94 21.67 -10.25 -25.11
CA GLY A 94 22.72 -9.25 -25.25
C GLY A 94 22.40 -7.89 -24.62
N ILE A 95 21.27 -7.76 -23.90
CA ILE A 95 20.88 -6.56 -23.17
C ILE A 95 20.91 -6.85 -21.66
N PRO A 96 21.67 -6.08 -20.86
CA PRO A 96 21.77 -6.37 -19.43
C PRO A 96 20.45 -6.24 -18.67
N ASP A 97 20.24 -7.08 -17.66
CA ASP A 97 19.03 -7.10 -16.82
C ASP A 97 18.76 -5.73 -16.18
N GLY A 98 19.81 -5.00 -15.77
CA GLY A 98 19.74 -3.64 -15.22
C GLY A 98 19.17 -2.57 -16.16
N ASN A 99 18.99 -2.89 -17.45
CA ASN A 99 18.27 -2.02 -18.36
C ASN A 99 16.84 -1.77 -17.85
N TRP A 100 16.39 -0.52 -17.96
CA TRP A 100 15.02 -0.14 -17.59
C TRP A 100 13.98 -0.92 -18.35
N ASP A 101 14.22 -1.24 -19.62
CA ASP A 101 13.25 -1.89 -20.47
C ASP A 101 13.22 -3.43 -20.27
N GLU A 102 14.37 -4.03 -19.88
CA GLU A 102 14.53 -5.50 -19.72
C GLU A 102 14.26 -6.07 -18.33
N ARG A 103 14.50 -5.34 -17.23
CA ARG A 103 14.43 -5.87 -15.85
C ARG A 103 13.11 -6.56 -15.41
N ARG A 104 12.09 -6.64 -16.26
CA ARG A 104 10.74 -7.16 -15.95
C ARG A 104 10.37 -8.41 -16.72
N GLU A 105 11.25 -8.97 -17.54
CA GLU A 105 10.92 -10.10 -18.40
C GLU A 105 10.45 -11.35 -17.66
N TYR A 106 10.88 -11.54 -16.41
CA TYR A 106 10.48 -12.67 -15.58
C TYR A 106 9.33 -12.34 -14.63
N ALA A 107 8.97 -11.06 -14.49
CA ALA A 107 8.01 -10.58 -13.50
C ALA A 107 6.64 -10.24 -14.12
N TYR A 108 5.59 -10.38 -13.30
CA TYR A 108 4.35 -9.66 -13.52
C TYR A 108 4.51 -8.25 -12.94
N SER A 109 4.11 -7.23 -13.70
CA SER A 109 4.20 -5.84 -13.26
C SER A 109 2.98 -5.02 -13.67
N ILE A 110 2.71 -3.95 -12.93
CA ILE A 110 1.67 -2.96 -13.26
C ILE A 110 2.35 -1.63 -13.53
N LYS A 111 2.08 -1.02 -14.68
CA LYS A 111 2.56 0.30 -15.06
C LYS A 111 1.42 1.30 -14.93
N THR A 112 1.68 2.43 -14.28
CA THR A 112 0.72 3.53 -14.17
C THR A 112 1.42 4.87 -14.23
N LYS A 113 0.75 5.89 -14.76
CA LYS A 113 1.09 7.28 -14.53
C LYS A 113 0.20 7.83 -13.43
N MET A 114 0.82 8.36 -12.39
CA MET A 114 0.14 9.03 -11.30
C MET A 114 0.56 10.49 -11.24
N LYS A 115 -0.43 11.37 -11.17
CA LYS A 115 -0.25 12.77 -10.83
C LYS A 115 -0.30 12.90 -9.31
N LEU A 116 0.74 13.47 -8.71
CA LEU A 116 0.89 13.61 -7.26
C LEU A 116 1.09 15.07 -6.86
N ILE A 117 0.56 15.40 -5.69
CA ILE A 117 0.80 16.66 -5.01
C ILE A 117 1.63 16.40 -3.75
N GLU A 118 2.54 17.33 -3.43
CA GLU A 118 3.40 17.25 -2.23
C GLU A 118 2.59 17.03 -0.92
N PRO A 119 3.14 16.30 0.07
CA PRO A 119 4.54 15.89 0.19
C PRO A 119 4.84 14.53 -0.45
N TYR A 120 6.04 14.45 -1.03
CA TYR A 120 6.63 13.23 -1.55
C TYR A 120 8.15 13.40 -1.66
N ASN A 121 8.90 12.31 -1.75
CA ASN A 121 10.35 12.36 -1.91
C ASN A 121 10.83 11.30 -2.90
N LEU A 122 11.22 11.74 -4.10
CA LEU A 122 11.61 10.86 -5.19
C LEU A 122 12.64 9.81 -4.77
N LYS A 123 13.68 10.20 -4.02
CA LYS A 123 14.75 9.27 -3.60
C LYS A 123 14.25 8.11 -2.72
N ASN A 124 13.08 8.27 -2.12
CA ASN A 124 12.50 7.34 -1.19
C ASN A 124 11.40 6.47 -1.82
N MET A 125 11.06 6.72 -3.09
CA MET A 125 9.98 6.02 -3.80
C MET A 125 10.43 4.78 -4.55
N VAL A 126 11.71 4.42 -4.59
CA VAL A 126 12.13 3.16 -5.19
C VAL A 126 12.39 2.18 -4.07
N ASP A 127 11.70 1.04 -4.10
CA ASP A 127 11.86 -0.04 -3.13
C ASP A 127 11.62 -1.40 -3.79
N LEU A 128 11.53 -2.45 -2.98
CA LEU A 128 11.27 -3.82 -3.42
C LEU A 128 9.99 -3.98 -4.25
N TYR A 129 9.02 -3.10 -4.08
CA TYR A 129 7.70 -3.23 -4.67
C TYR A 129 7.48 -2.28 -5.83
N GLN A 130 8.28 -1.24 -5.99
CA GLN A 130 8.04 -0.23 -7.03
C GLN A 130 9.32 0.37 -7.62
N ASP A 131 9.25 0.69 -8.91
CA ASP A 131 10.18 1.57 -9.62
C ASP A 131 9.46 2.86 -10.03
N VAL A 132 10.22 3.94 -10.20
CA VAL A 132 9.66 5.26 -10.53
C VAL A 132 10.49 5.94 -11.59
N ARG A 133 9.82 6.63 -12.52
CA ARG A 133 10.43 7.66 -13.34
C ARG A 133 9.59 8.93 -13.39
N VAL A 134 10.26 10.08 -13.41
CA VAL A 134 9.63 11.39 -13.57
C VAL A 134 9.25 11.60 -15.03
N ILE A 135 7.97 11.90 -15.27
CA ILE A 135 7.45 12.22 -16.61
C ILE A 135 7.38 13.73 -16.79
N GLU A 136 6.84 14.42 -15.78
CA GLU A 136 6.63 15.86 -15.81
C GLU A 136 6.66 16.42 -14.39
N GLU A 137 7.25 17.60 -14.19
CA GLU A 137 7.17 18.35 -12.94
C GLU A 137 6.69 19.77 -13.24
N ASN A 138 5.58 20.18 -12.63
CA ASN A 138 5.06 21.53 -12.73
C ASN A 138 5.06 22.18 -11.35
N LYS A 139 6.07 23.02 -11.12
CA LYS A 139 6.29 23.69 -9.84
C LYS A 139 5.28 24.80 -9.57
N ASP A 140 4.77 25.44 -10.62
CA ASP A 140 3.80 26.54 -10.50
C ASP A 140 2.41 26.01 -10.09
N GLU A 141 2.05 24.83 -10.60
CA GLU A 141 0.81 24.13 -10.24
C GLU A 141 1.00 23.09 -9.12
N HIS A 142 2.18 23.04 -8.50
CA HIS A 142 2.53 22.20 -7.35
C HIS A 142 2.25 20.70 -7.53
N TYR A 143 2.47 20.15 -8.73
CA TYR A 143 2.30 18.73 -8.99
C TYR A 143 3.48 18.11 -9.75
N ILE A 144 3.54 16.78 -9.68
CA ILE A 144 4.43 15.95 -10.48
C ILE A 144 3.63 14.83 -11.13
N ILE A 145 4.01 14.42 -12.33
CA ILE A 145 3.51 13.21 -12.97
C ILE A 145 4.65 12.20 -12.98
N LEU A 146 4.40 11.06 -12.35
CA LEU A 146 5.34 9.97 -12.23
C LEU A 146 4.79 8.75 -12.95
N GLU A 147 5.64 8.04 -13.68
CA GLU A 147 5.33 6.66 -14.06
C GLU A 147 5.88 5.73 -12.99
N PHE A 148 4.99 4.95 -12.42
CA PHE A 148 5.31 3.86 -11.51
C PHE A 148 5.27 2.54 -12.25
N ILE A 149 6.18 1.64 -11.86
CA ILE A 149 6.08 0.23 -12.17
C ILE A 149 6.04 -0.56 -10.86
N PHE A 150 4.96 -1.31 -10.66
CA PHE A 150 4.66 -2.03 -9.43
C PHE A 150 4.85 -3.53 -9.60
N TYR A 151 5.32 -4.17 -8.54
CA TYR A 151 5.57 -5.61 -8.44
C TYR A 151 4.69 -6.22 -7.34
N PRO A 152 3.38 -6.40 -7.58
CA PRO A 152 2.41 -6.80 -6.55
C PRO A 152 2.54 -8.27 -6.10
N LEU A 153 3.29 -9.09 -6.84
CA LEU A 153 3.40 -10.53 -6.61
C LEU A 153 4.75 -10.95 -5.99
N VAL A 154 5.50 -10.00 -5.43
CA VAL A 154 6.69 -10.29 -4.61
C VAL A 154 6.34 -11.32 -3.53
N ASP A 155 7.06 -12.43 -3.50
CA ASP A 155 6.82 -13.53 -2.55
C ASP A 155 7.45 -13.21 -1.18
N THR A 156 6.66 -12.57 -0.32
CA THR A 156 7.09 -12.21 1.04
C THR A 156 7.36 -13.41 1.94
N GLN A 157 6.76 -14.57 1.65
CA GLN A 157 7.05 -15.81 2.39
C GLN A 157 8.40 -16.39 1.99
N LYS A 158 8.77 -16.32 0.71
CA LYS A 158 10.11 -16.68 0.24
C LYS A 158 11.16 -15.78 0.88
N ILE A 159 10.93 -14.47 0.91
CA ILE A 159 11.82 -13.51 1.60
C ILE A 159 11.98 -13.91 3.07
N LEU A 160 10.87 -14.04 3.81
CA LEU A 160 10.91 -14.32 5.24
C LEU A 160 11.66 -15.62 5.60
N ARG A 161 11.64 -16.63 4.72
CA ARG A 161 12.36 -17.90 4.91
C ARG A 161 13.87 -17.80 4.64
N ASN A 162 14.27 -16.81 3.85
CA ASN A 162 15.64 -16.61 3.40
C ASN A 162 16.36 -15.44 4.08
N LEU A 163 15.69 -14.68 4.95
CA LEU A 163 16.34 -13.67 5.78
C LEU A 163 17.28 -14.34 6.78
N GLU A 164 18.49 -13.82 6.90
CA GLU A 164 19.45 -14.23 7.92
C GLU A 164 19.20 -13.49 9.24
N PRO A 165 18.83 -14.19 10.35
CA PRO A 165 18.57 -13.54 11.62
C PRO A 165 19.84 -12.97 12.25
N ASN A 166 19.78 -11.73 12.76
CA ASN A 166 20.86 -11.10 13.50
C ASN A 166 20.67 -11.26 15.02
N ASN A 167 21.46 -12.13 15.64
CA ASN A 167 21.49 -12.30 17.10
C ASN A 167 22.14 -11.11 17.85
N ASN A 168 22.93 -10.30 17.15
CA ASN A 168 23.65 -9.15 17.70
C ASN A 168 23.01 -7.82 17.30
N TRP A 169 21.69 -7.79 17.07
CA TRP A 169 20.97 -6.59 16.64
C TRP A 169 21.17 -5.36 17.55
N LYS A 170 21.57 -5.55 18.80
CA LYS A 170 21.91 -4.44 19.71
C LYS A 170 23.12 -3.63 19.25
N ASP A 171 23.98 -4.21 18.41
CA ASP A 171 25.15 -3.55 17.84
C ASP A 171 24.80 -2.41 16.89
N TYR A 172 23.55 -2.33 16.40
CA TYR A 172 23.08 -1.16 15.65
C TYR A 172 23.27 0.14 16.44
N ARG A 173 23.26 0.11 17.78
CA ARG A 173 23.54 1.29 18.63
C ARG A 173 24.97 1.82 18.50
N ASN A 174 25.90 0.99 18.04
CA ASN A 174 27.32 1.32 17.94
C ASN A 174 27.73 1.78 16.53
N ASP A 175 26.80 1.77 15.58
CA ASP A 175 27.05 2.10 14.18
C ASP A 175 26.41 3.44 13.81
N GLU A 176 27.25 4.37 13.37
CA GLU A 176 26.87 5.75 13.07
C GLU A 176 25.78 5.85 11.99
N TYR A 177 25.72 4.89 11.06
CA TYR A 177 24.68 4.85 10.03
C TYR A 177 23.28 4.82 10.63
N PHE A 178 23.10 4.13 11.77
CA PHE A 178 21.81 3.94 12.41
C PHE A 178 21.42 5.05 13.39
N ASN A 179 22.33 5.97 13.76
CA ASN A 179 22.07 7.02 14.75
C ASN A 179 20.74 7.75 14.52
N LYS A 180 20.49 8.18 13.28
CA LYS A 180 19.27 8.91 12.87
C LYS A 180 17.98 8.07 12.91
N TYR A 181 18.10 6.74 12.98
CA TYR A 181 17.00 5.79 13.09
C TYR A 181 16.80 5.28 14.53
N LEU A 182 17.64 5.72 15.47
CA LEU A 182 17.62 5.33 16.88
C LEU A 182 17.37 6.53 17.80
N GLU A 183 17.81 7.72 17.42
CA GLU A 183 17.70 8.93 18.24
C GLU A 183 16.24 9.29 18.59
N SER A 184 16.08 9.90 19.76
CA SER A 184 14.80 10.49 20.18
C SER A 184 14.54 11.75 19.36
N THR A 185 13.37 11.84 18.74
CA THR A 185 12.94 12.98 17.92
C THR A 185 11.71 13.66 18.52
N ILE A 186 11.08 14.60 17.81
CA ILE A 186 9.94 15.39 18.34
C ILE A 186 8.73 14.49 18.58
N THR A 187 8.34 13.68 17.59
CA THR A 187 7.16 12.81 17.65
C THR A 187 7.50 11.40 18.11
N ASN A 188 8.73 10.94 17.81
CA ASN A 188 9.25 9.65 18.27
C ASN A 188 10.15 9.83 19.49
N ASN A 189 9.64 10.58 20.47
CA ASN A 189 10.38 10.95 21.67
C ASN A 189 10.50 9.76 22.63
N TRP A 190 11.67 9.53 23.18
CA TRP A 190 11.90 8.52 24.23
C TRP A 190 13.09 8.94 25.11
N ASP A 191 13.21 8.36 26.30
CA ASP A 191 14.39 8.54 27.16
C ASP A 191 14.83 7.24 27.83
N GLU A 192 15.96 7.28 28.53
CA GLU A 192 16.51 6.11 29.21
C GLU A 192 15.56 5.51 30.23
N GLN A 193 14.71 6.32 30.88
CA GLN A 193 13.75 5.81 31.84
C GLN A 193 12.66 5.00 31.14
N MET A 194 12.08 5.53 30.06
CA MET A 194 11.13 4.79 29.23
C MET A 194 11.74 3.49 28.69
N SER A 195 12.99 3.53 28.23
CA SER A 195 13.70 2.33 27.75
C SER A 195 13.80 1.25 28.85
N LYS A 196 14.18 1.64 30.08
CA LYS A 196 14.24 0.73 31.24
C LYS A 196 12.86 0.17 31.60
N ASP A 197 11.84 1.02 31.61
CA ASP A 197 10.46 0.63 31.90
C ASP A 197 9.93 -0.36 30.85
N LEU A 198 10.21 -0.11 29.57
CA LEU A 198 9.84 -1.00 28.45
C LEU A 198 10.51 -2.36 28.55
N ILE A 199 11.81 -2.42 28.78
CA ILE A 199 12.54 -3.69 28.92
C ILE A 199 11.99 -4.49 30.10
N LYS A 200 11.66 -3.82 31.21
CA LYS A 200 11.03 -4.45 32.37
C LYS A 200 9.66 -5.00 32.01
N GLU A 201 8.81 -4.21 31.36
CA GLU A 201 7.46 -4.62 31.01
C GLU A 201 7.43 -5.77 29.99
N LEU A 202 8.35 -5.77 29.01
CA LEU A 202 8.53 -6.90 28.08
C LEU A 202 8.89 -8.18 28.84
N LYS A 203 9.83 -8.12 29.80
CA LYS A 203 10.20 -9.27 30.64
C LYS A 203 9.02 -9.77 31.49
N GLU A 204 8.20 -8.88 32.04
CA GLU A 204 6.97 -9.23 32.76
C GLU A 204 5.91 -9.91 31.86
N ASN A 205 5.98 -9.68 30.55
CA ASN A 205 5.13 -10.32 29.54
C ASN A 205 5.81 -11.50 28.82
N ASN A 206 6.86 -12.07 29.43
CA ASN A 206 7.63 -13.21 28.91
C ASN A 206 8.35 -12.96 27.57
N ILE A 207 8.70 -11.70 27.27
CA ILE A 207 9.51 -11.32 26.12
C ILE A 207 10.90 -10.94 26.62
N ASN A 208 11.83 -11.89 26.62
CA ASN A 208 13.23 -11.63 27.00
C ASN A 208 14.06 -11.23 25.78
N ILE A 209 14.14 -9.92 25.51
CA ILE A 209 14.87 -9.36 24.35
C ILE A 209 16.38 -9.69 24.33
N ASP A 210 16.94 -10.21 25.42
CA ASP A 210 18.34 -10.65 25.49
C ASP A 210 18.56 -12.01 24.83
N GLU A 211 17.49 -12.76 24.58
CA GLU A 211 17.51 -14.10 23.98
C GLU A 211 16.97 -14.12 22.54
N LEU A 212 16.47 -12.99 22.03
CA LEU A 212 15.84 -12.90 20.71
C LEU A 212 16.82 -12.41 19.65
N ASN A 213 16.76 -13.01 18.46
CA ASN A 213 17.25 -12.35 17.25
C ASN A 213 16.33 -11.19 16.83
N ASP A 214 16.76 -10.39 15.86
CA ASP A 214 15.98 -9.27 15.32
C ASP A 214 14.60 -9.67 14.77
N ILE A 215 14.49 -10.77 14.03
CA ILE A 215 13.22 -11.24 13.46
C ILE A 215 12.23 -11.62 14.58
N GLU A 216 12.70 -12.33 15.61
CA GLU A 216 11.89 -12.69 16.78
C GLU A 216 11.50 -11.45 17.59
N LEU A 217 12.44 -10.52 17.80
CA LEU A 217 12.19 -9.24 18.45
C LEU A 217 11.07 -8.48 17.73
N ILE A 218 11.16 -8.30 16.41
CA ILE A 218 10.17 -7.60 15.61
C ILE A 218 8.78 -8.22 15.76
N LYS A 219 8.68 -9.55 15.63
CA LYS A 219 7.40 -10.26 15.72
C LYS A 219 6.78 -10.21 17.12
N GLN A 220 7.59 -10.33 18.17
CA GLN A 220 7.09 -10.34 19.54
C GLN A 220 6.76 -8.94 20.04
N VAL A 221 7.63 -7.96 19.80
CA VAL A 221 7.43 -6.57 20.25
C VAL A 221 6.29 -5.91 19.48
N SER A 222 6.17 -6.12 18.17
CA SER A 222 5.07 -5.53 17.40
C SER A 222 3.70 -6.03 17.89
N ARG A 223 3.55 -7.34 18.17
CA ARG A 223 2.33 -7.90 18.77
C ARG A 223 2.08 -7.37 20.17
N PHE A 224 3.10 -7.38 21.03
CA PHE A 224 3.02 -6.81 22.37
C PHE A 224 2.51 -5.37 22.36
N ASN A 225 2.99 -4.56 21.42
CA ASN A 225 2.61 -3.17 21.27
C ASN A 225 1.10 -3.00 21.06
N TRP A 226 0.48 -3.86 20.26
CA TRP A 226 -0.95 -3.78 19.95
C TRP A 226 -1.80 -4.45 21.02
N ASP A 227 -1.38 -5.61 21.53
CA ASP A 227 -2.10 -6.33 22.60
C ASP A 227 -2.23 -5.50 23.87
N ARG A 228 -1.22 -4.66 24.17
CA ARG A 228 -1.22 -3.83 25.39
C ARG A 228 -1.98 -2.51 25.26
N SER A 229 -2.21 -2.04 24.04
CA SER A 229 -2.67 -0.68 23.78
C SER A 229 -4.08 -0.65 23.24
N LYS A 230 -4.75 0.49 23.35
CA LYS A 230 -6.07 0.69 22.77
C LYS A 230 -6.02 1.76 21.69
N SER A 231 -6.67 1.48 20.57
CA SER A 231 -7.00 2.52 19.61
C SER A 231 -8.05 3.44 20.22
N HIS A 232 -7.86 4.75 20.13
CA HIS A 232 -8.95 5.70 20.34
C HIS A 232 -9.78 5.86 19.05
N ASP A 233 -11.05 6.27 19.20
CA ASP A 233 -11.94 6.56 18.08
C ASP A 233 -11.42 7.81 17.36
N GLY A 234 -10.69 7.57 16.27
CA GLY A 234 -9.73 8.55 15.77
C GLY A 234 -10.24 9.56 14.75
N GLY A 235 -11.54 9.53 14.39
CA GLY A 235 -12.13 10.45 13.42
C GLY A 235 -11.22 10.71 12.21
N PHE A 236 -11.18 11.96 11.74
CA PHE A 236 -10.15 12.38 10.80
C PHE A 236 -8.85 12.70 11.57
N PRO A 237 -7.67 12.24 11.11
CA PRO A 237 -6.40 12.39 11.83
C PRO A 237 -6.03 13.87 12.06
N THR A 238 -5.66 14.21 13.30
CA THR A 238 -5.28 15.60 13.63
C THR A 238 -3.93 16.01 13.05
N ASP A 239 -3.08 15.06 12.68
CA ASP A 239 -1.73 15.33 12.18
C ASP A 239 -1.66 16.05 10.84
N PHE A 240 -2.76 16.05 10.07
CA PHE A 240 -2.94 16.90 8.89
C PHE A 240 -2.93 18.40 9.24
N PHE A 241 -3.06 18.76 10.51
CA PHE A 241 -3.22 20.14 10.97
C PHE A 241 -2.12 20.60 11.93
N LEU A 242 -1.12 19.74 12.15
CA LEU A 242 0.00 20.02 13.05
C LEU A 242 1.21 20.53 12.29
N ARG A 243 1.91 21.50 12.89
CA ARG A 243 3.22 21.99 12.44
C ARG A 243 4.27 21.83 13.51
N TYR A 244 5.50 21.72 13.04
CA TYR A 244 6.68 21.48 13.87
C TYR A 244 7.66 22.62 13.62
N LYS A 245 8.05 23.32 14.67
CA LYS A 245 9.03 24.41 14.60
C LYS A 245 9.79 24.51 15.91
N ASP A 246 11.11 24.62 15.82
CA ASP A 246 12.01 24.79 16.97
C ASP A 246 11.77 23.73 18.08
N GLY A 247 11.54 22.48 17.68
CA GLY A 247 11.26 21.36 18.59
C GLY A 247 9.86 21.36 19.21
N LYS A 248 8.95 22.23 18.76
CA LYS A 248 7.59 22.35 19.30
C LYS A 248 6.54 22.00 18.26
N VAL A 249 5.48 21.36 18.73
CA VAL A 249 4.26 21.07 17.96
C VAL A 249 3.25 22.20 18.20
N TYR A 250 2.63 22.71 17.14
CA TYR A 250 1.59 23.73 17.23
C TYR A 250 0.56 23.58 16.10
N VAL A 251 -0.62 24.17 16.30
CA VAL A 251 -1.66 24.31 15.28
C VAL A 251 -1.60 25.74 14.71
N PRO A 252 -1.23 25.93 13.43
CA PRO A 252 -1.36 27.20 12.73
C PRO A 252 -2.77 27.79 12.83
N ASP A 253 -2.89 29.11 12.81
CA ASP A 253 -4.19 29.81 12.92
C ASP A 253 -5.20 29.34 11.87
N GLU A 254 -4.74 29.11 10.63
CA GLU A 254 -5.55 28.60 9.51
C GLU A 254 -6.17 27.22 9.73
N PHE A 255 -5.64 26.43 10.67
CA PHE A 255 -6.10 25.08 10.96
C PHE A 255 -6.87 24.94 12.27
N LYS A 256 -6.90 25.98 13.12
CA LYS A 256 -7.46 25.88 14.49
C LYS A 256 -8.90 25.40 14.50
N ASP A 257 -9.76 25.96 13.65
CA ASP A 257 -11.18 25.60 13.63
C ASP A 257 -11.38 24.15 13.21
N ARG A 258 -10.69 23.71 12.15
CA ARG A 258 -10.76 22.32 11.69
C ARG A 258 -10.19 21.36 12.74
N PHE A 259 -9.02 21.66 13.29
CA PHE A 259 -8.39 20.86 14.34
C PHE A 259 -9.32 20.71 15.55
N ASN A 260 -9.90 21.80 16.05
CA ASN A 260 -10.82 21.76 17.20
C ASN A 260 -12.10 20.98 16.88
N SER A 261 -12.58 20.99 15.63
CA SER A 261 -13.79 20.26 15.24
C SER A 261 -13.63 18.74 15.19
N ILE A 262 -12.39 18.25 15.05
CA ILE A 262 -12.09 16.82 14.92
C ILE A 262 -11.31 16.25 16.10
N ASN A 263 -10.64 17.11 16.89
CA ASN A 263 -9.90 16.69 18.06
C ASN A 263 -10.87 16.14 19.11
N THR A 264 -10.68 14.87 19.46
CA THR A 264 -11.54 14.14 20.40
C THR A 264 -11.08 14.24 21.86
N PHE A 265 -9.94 14.87 22.13
CA PHE A 265 -9.39 15.05 23.48
C PHE A 265 -9.80 16.39 24.10
N ASP A 266 -9.84 16.48 25.44
CA ASP A 266 -10.32 17.65 26.18
C ASP A 266 -9.41 18.88 25.99
N SER A 267 -8.15 18.67 25.60
CA SER A 267 -7.19 19.74 25.37
C SER A 267 -6.17 19.43 24.28
N PHE A 268 -5.50 20.47 23.77
CA PHE A 268 -4.38 20.30 22.84
C PHE A 268 -3.24 19.49 23.47
N GLU A 269 -2.93 19.70 24.75
CA GLU A 269 -1.88 18.94 25.44
C GLU A 269 -2.23 17.46 25.58
N GLU A 270 -3.51 17.17 25.83
CA GLU A 270 -4.00 15.79 25.85
C GLU A 270 -3.95 15.14 24.46
N ASN A 271 -4.27 15.87 23.39
CA ASN A 271 -4.07 15.40 22.01
C ASN A 271 -2.60 15.06 21.74
N LEU A 272 -1.69 15.95 22.12
CA LEU A 272 -0.26 15.70 21.94
C LEU A 272 0.20 14.45 22.70
N ASN A 273 -0.24 14.27 23.94
CA ASN A 273 0.17 13.14 24.78
C ASN A 273 -0.42 11.80 24.33
N ASN A 274 -1.60 11.79 23.70
CA ASN A 274 -2.29 10.56 23.33
C ASN A 274 -2.22 10.23 21.83
N ASP A 275 -1.77 11.15 20.98
CA ASP A 275 -1.74 10.93 19.53
C ASP A 275 -0.43 11.36 18.84
N VAL A 276 0.42 12.16 19.48
CA VAL A 276 1.61 12.74 18.81
C VAL A 276 2.92 12.29 19.45
N TYR A 277 3.04 12.39 20.78
CA TYR A 277 4.27 12.09 21.51
C TYR A 277 4.32 10.61 21.89
N GLY A 278 5.14 9.86 21.17
CA GLY A 278 5.26 8.41 21.34
C GLY A 278 5.59 7.97 22.76
N LYS A 279 6.38 8.72 23.53
CA LYS A 279 6.64 8.41 24.95
C LYS A 279 5.36 8.40 25.78
N GLN A 280 4.55 9.45 25.65
CA GLN A 280 3.31 9.57 26.40
C GLN A 280 2.30 8.53 25.94
N MET A 281 2.22 8.26 24.64
CA MET A 281 1.40 7.17 24.09
C MET A 281 1.80 5.80 24.66
N TYR A 282 3.09 5.53 24.81
CA TYR A 282 3.60 4.32 25.49
C TYR A 282 3.10 4.17 26.93
N TYR A 283 3.20 5.23 27.74
CA TYR A 283 2.73 5.20 29.13
C TYR A 283 1.21 5.15 29.26
N ASN A 284 0.50 5.85 28.37
CA ASN A 284 -0.96 5.87 28.33
C ASN A 284 -1.56 4.60 27.69
N LYS A 285 -0.73 3.76 27.07
CA LYS A 285 -1.13 2.53 26.36
C LYS A 285 -2.19 2.82 25.30
N ILE A 286 -1.96 3.85 24.51
CA ILE A 286 -2.92 4.38 23.54
C ILE A 286 -2.25 4.62 22.19
N HIS A 287 -3.03 4.42 21.12
CA HIS A 287 -2.68 4.84 19.77
C HIS A 287 -3.96 5.29 19.04
N GLY A 288 -3.83 5.87 17.86
CA GLY A 288 -4.96 6.36 17.06
C GLY A 288 -4.83 6.00 15.60
N SER A 289 -4.87 7.02 14.74
CA SER A 289 -4.72 6.90 13.28
C SER A 289 -3.47 6.11 12.85
N CYS A 290 -3.34 5.80 11.57
CA CYS A 290 -2.14 5.17 11.02
C CYS A 290 -0.86 5.97 11.35
N GLY A 291 -0.91 7.31 11.25
CA GLY A 291 0.19 8.19 11.63
C GLY A 291 0.55 8.07 13.12
N SER A 292 -0.46 8.11 13.99
CA SER A 292 -0.31 7.91 15.43
C SER A 292 0.29 6.54 15.78
N SER A 293 -0.27 5.49 15.20
CA SER A 293 0.18 4.10 15.37
C SER A 293 1.64 3.91 14.92
N SER A 294 2.02 4.50 13.78
CA SER A 294 3.40 4.45 13.29
C SER A 294 4.38 5.17 14.25
N ARG A 295 3.97 6.29 14.86
CA ARG A 295 4.81 7.02 15.84
C ARG A 295 5.01 6.19 17.10
N TYR A 296 3.95 5.61 17.62
CA TYR A 296 3.96 4.73 18.79
C TYR A 296 4.92 3.56 18.59
N GLN A 297 4.78 2.83 17.49
CA GLN A 297 5.65 1.69 17.20
C GLN A 297 7.11 2.11 17.00
N THR A 298 7.36 3.16 16.21
CA THR A 298 8.72 3.72 16.00
C THR A 298 9.40 4.04 17.34
N THR A 299 8.68 4.69 18.24
CA THR A 299 9.22 5.12 19.54
C THR A 299 9.67 3.93 20.39
N ILE A 300 8.85 2.87 20.42
CA ILE A 300 9.14 1.66 21.19
C ILE A 300 10.39 0.96 20.65
N PHE A 301 10.46 0.73 19.34
CA PHE A 301 11.63 0.07 18.72
C PHE A 301 12.91 0.91 18.89
N ARG A 302 12.83 2.24 18.78
CA ARG A 302 13.97 3.13 19.06
C ARG A 302 14.43 3.09 20.51
N ALA A 303 13.50 3.07 21.46
CA ALA A 303 13.84 2.93 22.87
C ALA A 303 14.55 1.59 23.17
N LEU A 304 14.26 0.53 22.41
CA LEU A 304 14.99 -0.74 22.45
C LEU A 304 16.35 -0.68 21.75
N GLY A 305 16.58 0.30 20.88
CA GLY A 305 17.80 0.46 20.10
C GLY A 305 17.76 -0.30 18.79
N PHE A 306 16.56 -0.48 18.23
CA PHE A 306 16.35 -1.18 16.97
C PHE A 306 16.01 -0.18 15.84
N PRO A 307 16.71 -0.19 14.69
CA PRO A 307 16.47 0.74 13.61
C PRO A 307 15.08 0.59 12.98
N ILE A 308 14.35 1.71 12.97
CA ILE A 308 13.00 1.80 12.42
C ILE A 308 12.75 3.20 11.84
N ARG A 309 11.99 3.26 10.75
CA ARG A 309 11.53 4.51 10.12
C ARG A 309 10.04 4.46 9.79
N GLN A 310 9.43 5.62 9.61
CA GLN A 310 8.06 5.73 9.13
C GLN A 310 8.03 5.91 7.61
N ILE A 311 7.01 5.36 6.96
CA ILE A 311 6.76 5.55 5.53
C ILE A 311 5.34 6.07 5.31
N SER A 312 5.20 6.95 4.31
CA SER A 312 3.90 7.44 3.83
C SER A 312 3.53 6.73 2.55
N THR A 313 2.30 6.25 2.48
CA THR A 313 1.77 5.54 1.31
C THR A 313 0.38 6.01 0.95
N VAL A 314 0.02 5.82 -0.32
CA VAL A 314 -1.31 6.05 -0.87
C VAL A 314 -1.76 4.81 -1.65
N PRO A 315 -3.08 4.59 -1.83
CA PRO A 315 -3.54 3.59 -2.79
C PRO A 315 -3.09 3.92 -4.21
N ILE A 316 -3.00 2.89 -5.05
CA ILE A 316 -2.62 3.02 -6.48
C ILE A 316 -3.55 3.94 -7.29
N PHE A 317 -4.79 4.13 -6.86
CA PHE A 317 -5.72 5.11 -7.42
C PHE A 317 -6.69 5.65 -6.38
N ASP A 318 -7.36 6.76 -6.69
CA ASP A 318 -8.38 7.33 -5.82
C ASP A 318 -9.70 6.55 -5.95
N GLY A 319 -10.03 5.75 -4.94
CA GLY A 319 -11.27 4.97 -4.92
C GLY A 319 -12.54 5.81 -4.86
N THR A 320 -12.45 7.12 -4.57
CA THR A 320 -13.61 8.02 -4.63
C THR A 320 -13.96 8.46 -6.05
N SER A 321 -13.06 8.25 -7.02
CA SER A 321 -13.24 8.56 -8.44
C SER A 321 -13.80 7.35 -9.19
N GLU A 322 -15.04 7.45 -9.68
CA GLU A 322 -15.66 6.40 -10.50
C GLU A 322 -14.89 6.17 -11.80
N GLY A 323 -14.30 7.24 -12.36
CA GLY A 323 -13.46 7.15 -13.56
C GLY A 323 -12.21 6.31 -13.33
N GLN A 324 -11.48 6.56 -12.23
CA GLN A 324 -10.28 5.79 -11.89
C GLN A 324 -10.59 4.33 -11.57
N ASN A 325 -11.67 4.08 -10.81
CA ASN A 325 -12.14 2.72 -10.56
C ASN A 325 -12.43 1.98 -11.87
N SER A 326 -13.20 2.60 -12.77
CA SER A 326 -13.56 1.99 -14.07
C SER A 326 -12.32 1.69 -14.91
N ILE A 327 -11.38 2.63 -15.01
CA ILE A 327 -10.10 2.44 -15.69
C ILE A 327 -9.35 1.22 -15.14
N ALA A 328 -9.23 1.09 -13.81
CA ALA A 328 -8.56 -0.05 -13.19
C ALA A 328 -9.28 -1.39 -13.45
N GLN A 329 -10.61 -1.39 -13.45
CA GLN A 329 -11.39 -2.59 -13.71
C GLN A 329 -11.40 -2.99 -15.19
N GLU A 330 -11.24 -2.05 -16.12
CA GLU A 330 -11.23 -2.30 -17.55
C GLU A 330 -9.83 -2.69 -18.06
N GLN A 331 -8.77 -2.04 -17.58
CA GLN A 331 -7.44 -2.14 -18.20
C GLN A 331 -6.53 -3.19 -17.57
N LEU A 332 -6.76 -3.60 -16.32
CA LEU A 332 -5.98 -4.69 -15.72
C LEU A 332 -6.43 -6.05 -16.24
N ASP A 333 -5.53 -6.92 -16.66
CA ASP A 333 -5.85 -8.29 -17.06
C ASP A 333 -5.82 -9.26 -15.89
N ASN A 334 -4.98 -9.04 -14.88
CA ASN A 334 -4.85 -9.96 -13.75
C ASN A 334 -6.10 -9.98 -12.85
N TYR A 335 -6.86 -11.08 -12.91
CA TYR A 335 -8.14 -11.20 -12.20
C TYR A 335 -8.01 -11.09 -10.68
N LYS A 336 -6.97 -11.69 -10.10
CA LYS A 336 -6.77 -11.68 -8.65
C LYS A 336 -6.49 -10.25 -8.17
N ILE A 337 -5.61 -9.55 -8.87
CA ILE A 337 -5.23 -8.18 -8.48
C ILE A 337 -6.40 -7.23 -8.70
N LYS A 338 -7.09 -7.34 -9.84
CA LYS A 338 -8.30 -6.56 -10.11
C LYS A 338 -9.33 -6.68 -8.98
N SER A 339 -9.57 -7.91 -8.50
CA SER A 339 -10.48 -8.18 -7.38
C SER A 339 -10.01 -7.50 -6.10
N ILE A 340 -8.72 -7.65 -5.74
CA ILE A 340 -8.17 -7.05 -4.52
C ILE A 340 -8.29 -5.51 -4.58
N LEU A 341 -7.89 -4.89 -5.69
CA LEU A 341 -7.96 -3.43 -5.82
C LEU A 341 -9.40 -2.91 -5.74
N LYS A 342 -10.36 -3.64 -6.32
CA LYS A 342 -11.78 -3.30 -6.27
C LYS A 342 -12.34 -3.33 -4.84
N ASP A 343 -11.96 -4.33 -4.06
CA ASP A 343 -12.59 -4.60 -2.76
C ASP A 343 -11.91 -3.84 -1.61
N SER A 344 -10.63 -3.50 -1.77
CA SER A 344 -9.79 -2.99 -0.69
C SER A 344 -9.59 -1.47 -0.71
N ILE A 345 -9.78 -0.81 -1.86
CA ILE A 345 -9.54 0.65 -1.96
C ILE A 345 -10.75 1.42 -1.39
N PRO A 346 -10.53 2.37 -0.46
CA PRO A 346 -11.63 3.16 0.11
C PRO A 346 -12.38 3.99 -0.95
N SER A 347 -13.71 3.87 -0.98
CA SER A 347 -14.59 4.62 -1.89
C SER A 347 -15.06 5.98 -1.33
N SER A 348 -14.58 6.38 -0.16
CA SER A 348 -14.91 7.66 0.46
C SER A 348 -13.76 8.23 1.29
N GLY A 349 -13.78 9.54 1.50
CA GLY A 349 -12.81 10.26 2.32
C GLY A 349 -11.44 10.44 1.68
N SER A 350 -10.51 11.01 2.44
CA SER A 350 -9.10 11.05 2.06
C SER A 350 -8.44 9.73 2.44
N ALA A 351 -7.72 9.11 1.51
CA ALA A 351 -7.11 7.79 1.72
C ALA A 351 -5.58 7.87 1.65
N ASN A 352 -4.94 7.66 2.80
CA ASN A 352 -3.50 7.44 2.91
C ASN A 352 -3.23 6.49 4.05
N HIS A 353 -2.08 5.83 4.02
CA HIS A 353 -1.64 4.94 5.09
C HIS A 353 -0.19 5.24 5.48
N THR A 354 0.05 5.41 6.77
CA THR A 354 1.41 5.53 7.33
C THR A 354 1.69 4.34 8.21
N TYR A 355 2.85 3.72 8.00
CA TYR A 355 3.33 2.61 8.82
C TYR A 355 4.86 2.58 8.81
N ASN A 356 5.48 1.44 9.10
CA ASN A 356 6.89 1.35 9.41
C ASN A 356 7.70 0.51 8.42
N GLU A 357 9.00 0.78 8.39
CA GLU A 357 10.02 -0.12 7.86
C GLU A 357 11.08 -0.37 8.94
N VAL A 358 11.58 -1.60 9.00
CA VAL A 358 12.60 -2.08 9.93
C VAL A 358 13.82 -2.60 9.17
N TYR A 359 15.01 -2.46 9.75
CA TYR A 359 16.25 -2.92 9.11
C TYR A 359 16.61 -4.35 9.53
N VAL A 360 16.61 -5.27 8.57
CA VAL A 360 16.93 -6.70 8.78
C VAL A 360 17.74 -7.20 7.59
N ASP A 361 18.81 -7.94 7.86
CA ASP A 361 19.63 -8.61 6.85
C ASP A 361 20.08 -7.67 5.70
N GLY A 362 20.51 -6.45 6.04
CA GLY A 362 20.95 -5.47 5.05
C GLY A 362 19.83 -4.62 4.41
N HIS A 363 18.56 -4.93 4.65
CA HIS A 363 17.43 -4.35 3.92
C HIS A 363 16.41 -3.65 4.82
N TRP A 364 15.77 -2.62 4.28
CA TRP A 364 14.58 -2.00 4.87
C TRP A 364 13.33 -2.76 4.46
N LEU A 365 12.70 -3.44 5.40
CA LEU A 365 11.53 -4.28 5.16
C LEU A 365 10.28 -3.67 5.81
N ARG A 366 9.15 -3.73 5.10
CA ARG A 366 7.86 -3.21 5.56
C ARG A 366 7.37 -3.94 6.82
N LEU A 367 6.98 -3.16 7.83
CA LEU A 367 6.31 -3.59 9.05
C LEU A 367 4.99 -2.81 9.15
N ASN A 368 3.91 -3.41 8.66
CA ASN A 368 2.57 -2.83 8.74
C ASN A 368 1.87 -3.33 10.00
N TYR A 369 1.82 -2.51 11.05
CA TYR A 369 1.43 -2.95 12.40
C TYR A 369 2.29 -4.12 12.89
N ASP A 370 1.75 -5.33 13.01
CA ASP A 370 2.50 -6.55 13.38
C ASP A 370 2.83 -7.47 12.18
N ARG A 371 2.48 -7.03 10.96
CA ARG A 371 2.78 -7.75 9.72
C ARG A 371 4.20 -7.44 9.27
N PHE A 372 5.15 -8.25 9.75
CA PHE A 372 6.55 -8.17 9.31
C PHE A 372 6.72 -8.77 7.91
N VAL A 373 7.48 -8.08 7.04
CA VAL A 373 7.58 -8.36 5.60
C VAL A 373 6.21 -8.21 4.92
N ALA A 374 5.49 -7.15 5.27
CA ALA A 374 4.21 -6.82 4.63
C ALA A 374 4.40 -6.54 3.13
N ASN A 375 3.50 -7.07 2.31
CA ASN A 375 3.47 -6.81 0.88
C ASN A 375 2.90 -5.40 0.61
N ALA A 376 3.25 -4.80 -0.53
CA ALA A 376 2.59 -3.59 -1.00
C ALA A 376 1.14 -3.84 -1.43
N LEU A 377 0.84 -5.00 -2.03
CA LEU A 377 -0.53 -5.43 -2.27
C LEU A 377 -1.08 -6.09 -0.99
N ASP A 378 -1.96 -5.40 -0.30
CA ASP A 378 -2.55 -5.81 0.98
C ASP A 378 -4.09 -5.67 0.95
N GLU A 379 -4.77 -6.82 0.98
CA GLU A 379 -6.23 -6.92 0.86
C GLU A 379 -6.98 -6.39 2.09
N ASP A 380 -6.34 -6.36 3.25
CA ASP A 380 -6.94 -5.84 4.49
C ASP A 380 -6.70 -4.33 4.66
N PHE A 381 -5.89 -3.74 3.78
CA PHE A 381 -5.60 -2.30 3.74
C PHE A 381 -6.03 -1.74 2.39
N MET A 382 -5.42 -0.66 1.93
CA MET A 382 -5.88 0.11 0.77
C MET A 382 -5.46 -0.51 -0.58
N GLY A 383 -5.58 -1.83 -0.73
CA GLY A 383 -5.19 -2.54 -1.94
C GLY A 383 -3.68 -2.46 -2.17
N TYR A 384 -3.22 -1.70 -3.18
CA TYR A 384 -1.79 -1.52 -3.43
C TYR A 384 -1.26 -0.22 -2.81
N LEU A 385 -0.37 -0.34 -1.82
CA LEU A 385 0.22 0.74 -1.04
C LEU A 385 1.49 1.30 -1.72
N VAL A 386 1.30 2.35 -2.50
CA VAL A 386 2.36 3.11 -3.21
C VAL A 386 3.13 3.97 -2.21
N LYS A 387 4.44 3.74 -2.10
CA LYS A 387 5.30 4.51 -1.22
C LYS A 387 5.64 5.86 -1.83
N LEU A 388 5.39 6.94 -1.07
CA LEU A 388 5.68 8.30 -1.49
C LEU A 388 6.89 8.91 -0.80
N ASP A 389 7.12 8.52 0.46
CA ASP A 389 8.24 9.02 1.26
C ASP A 389 8.53 8.08 2.44
N HIS A 390 9.69 8.25 3.05
CA HIS A 390 10.03 7.78 4.38
C HIS A 390 10.71 8.88 5.19
N ALA A 391 10.52 8.89 6.51
CA ALA A 391 11.13 9.88 7.38
C ALA A 391 11.65 9.27 8.69
N ASN A 392 12.64 9.93 9.27
CA ASN A 392 13.17 9.59 10.60
C ASN A 392 12.25 10.11 11.71
N ASP A 393 11.50 11.17 11.48
CA ASP A 393 10.47 11.63 12.41
C ASP A 393 9.21 11.91 11.59
N TYR A 394 8.04 11.70 12.18
CA TYR A 394 6.77 11.92 11.48
C TYR A 394 6.66 13.36 10.93
N SER A 395 7.23 14.35 11.63
CA SER A 395 7.26 15.74 11.16
C SER A 395 7.94 15.93 9.81
N GLY A 396 8.88 15.04 9.45
CA GLY A 396 9.59 15.07 8.18
C GLY A 396 8.74 14.62 6.98
N LEU A 397 7.63 13.92 7.21
CA LEU A 397 6.69 13.53 6.14
C LEU A 397 5.84 14.72 5.66
N GLU A 398 5.81 15.83 6.41
CA GLU A 398 5.09 17.06 6.05
C GLU A 398 3.60 16.88 5.67
N ILE A 399 2.90 15.87 6.23
CA ILE A 399 1.50 15.53 5.92
C ILE A 399 0.53 16.73 6.05
N TYR A 400 0.89 17.75 6.83
CA TYR A 400 0.16 19.02 6.90
C TYR A 400 -0.06 19.70 5.53
N LYS A 401 0.82 19.43 4.55
CA LYS A 401 0.66 19.94 3.18
C LYS A 401 -0.64 19.40 2.58
N TRP A 402 -0.93 18.10 2.73
CA TRP A 402 -2.23 17.52 2.37
C TRP A 402 -3.39 18.09 3.18
N GLY A 403 -3.17 18.42 4.46
CA GLY A 403 -4.15 19.12 5.29
C GLY A 403 -4.60 20.47 4.73
N LYS A 404 -3.70 21.23 4.07
CA LYS A 404 -4.06 22.47 3.35
C LYS A 404 -5.03 22.24 2.21
N TYR A 405 -4.98 21.08 1.56
CA TYR A 405 -5.95 20.70 0.52
C TYR A 405 -7.28 20.29 1.17
N ASN A 406 -7.23 19.59 2.31
CA ASN A 406 -8.43 19.14 3.02
C ASN A 406 -9.31 20.29 3.56
N ILE A 407 -8.74 21.44 3.97
CA ILE A 407 -9.51 22.57 4.54
C ILE A 407 -10.09 23.55 3.50
N LYS A 408 -9.88 23.33 2.20
CA LYS A 408 -10.40 24.22 1.15
C LYS A 408 -11.85 23.88 0.79
N VAL A 409 -12.78 24.51 1.52
CA VAL A 409 -14.20 24.74 1.19
C VAL A 409 -14.43 24.80 -0.32
N GLU A 410 -15.46 24.12 -0.83
CA GLU A 410 -15.87 24.23 -2.22
C GLU A 410 -16.01 25.71 -2.66
N PRO A 411 -15.65 26.07 -3.92
CA PRO A 411 -14.92 25.29 -4.91
C PRO A 411 -13.56 25.96 -5.17
N PHE A 412 -12.46 25.37 -4.71
CA PHE A 412 -11.15 25.72 -5.23
C PHE A 412 -10.79 24.78 -6.38
N ASP A 413 -10.64 25.42 -7.53
CA ASP A 413 -10.34 24.87 -8.85
C ASP A 413 -8.92 24.27 -8.88
N PHE A 414 -8.82 22.99 -8.56
CA PHE A 414 -7.81 22.10 -9.12
C PHE A 414 -8.55 20.97 -9.83
N THR A 415 -8.74 21.15 -11.14
CA THR A 415 -9.17 20.10 -12.07
C THR A 415 -8.05 19.07 -12.25
N LEU A 416 -7.84 18.22 -11.23
CA LEU A 416 -7.17 16.92 -11.38
C LEU A 416 -8.26 15.86 -11.56
N VAL A 417 -8.92 15.95 -12.72
CA VAL A 417 -10.18 15.28 -13.08
C VAL A 417 -11.37 15.69 -12.18
N GLU A 418 -12.53 15.84 -12.81
CA GLU A 418 -13.78 16.35 -12.22
C GLU A 418 -14.33 15.51 -11.03
N ASP A 419 -13.69 14.39 -10.64
CA ASP A 419 -14.21 13.43 -9.66
C ASP A 419 -13.23 12.92 -8.56
N SER A 420 -12.00 13.45 -8.44
CA SER A 420 -11.03 13.02 -7.41
C SER A 420 -11.05 13.90 -6.15
N LYS A 421 -11.02 13.26 -4.97
CA LYS A 421 -11.02 13.94 -3.64
C LYS A 421 -9.67 13.86 -2.93
N ASN A 422 -8.67 13.25 -3.56
CA ASN A 422 -7.36 12.99 -2.98
C ASN A 422 -6.24 13.81 -3.66
N THR A 423 -5.08 13.86 -3.01
CA THR A 423 -3.89 14.59 -3.48
C THR A 423 -3.04 13.80 -4.48
N TYR A 424 -3.62 12.75 -5.04
CA TYR A 424 -3.03 11.86 -6.01
C TYR A 424 -4.10 11.38 -6.98
N GLN A 425 -3.71 11.13 -8.23
CA GLN A 425 -4.62 10.73 -9.28
C GLN A 425 -3.94 9.76 -10.24
N MET A 426 -4.53 8.58 -10.42
CA MET A 426 -4.14 7.65 -11.46
C MET A 426 -4.66 8.14 -12.82
N MET A 427 -3.79 8.22 -13.83
CA MET A 427 -4.14 8.67 -15.17
C MET A 427 -4.38 7.52 -16.14
N ASN A 428 -3.68 6.40 -15.94
CA ASN A 428 -3.82 5.17 -16.69
C ASN A 428 -3.31 4.00 -15.85
N ILE A 429 -3.60 2.77 -16.27
CA ILE A 429 -3.05 1.57 -15.65
C ILE A 429 -3.00 0.45 -16.67
N ASP A 430 -1.90 -0.27 -16.71
CA ASP A 430 -1.69 -1.37 -17.63
C ASP A 430 -0.87 -2.42 -16.89
N ASP A 431 -1.16 -3.70 -17.09
CA ASP A 431 -0.35 -4.77 -16.53
C ASP A 431 0.32 -5.62 -17.59
N ASN A 432 1.55 -6.03 -17.27
CA ASN A 432 2.39 -6.76 -18.19
C ASN A 432 2.87 -8.06 -17.54
N PHE A 433 2.68 -9.14 -18.29
CA PHE A 433 3.33 -10.42 -18.05
C PHE A 433 4.62 -10.40 -18.86
N GLY A 434 5.77 -10.34 -18.19
CA GLY A 434 7.06 -10.48 -18.87
C GLY A 434 7.13 -11.76 -19.71
N VAL A 435 7.98 -11.79 -20.73
CA VAL A 435 8.04 -12.89 -21.70
C VAL A 435 8.36 -14.25 -21.05
N TYR A 436 9.07 -14.25 -19.92
CA TYR A 436 9.39 -15.42 -19.10
C TYR A 436 8.54 -15.53 -17.82
N CYS A 437 7.56 -14.64 -17.64
CA CYS A 437 6.69 -14.62 -16.47
C CYS A 437 5.83 -15.89 -16.39
N THR A 438 5.92 -16.60 -15.28
CA THR A 438 5.17 -17.85 -15.05
C THR A 438 3.91 -17.66 -14.20
N VAL A 439 3.49 -16.42 -13.95
CA VAL A 439 2.31 -16.13 -13.12
C VAL A 439 1.04 -16.58 -13.84
N GLU A 440 0.27 -17.46 -13.20
CA GLU A 440 -1.04 -17.85 -13.72
C GLU A 440 -2.07 -16.74 -13.56
N ASN A 441 -2.75 -16.38 -14.65
CA ASN A 441 -3.91 -15.49 -14.63
C ASN A 441 -5.23 -16.27 -14.83
N LYS A 442 -5.62 -17.06 -13.83
CA LYS A 442 -6.86 -17.82 -13.87
C LYS A 442 -8.04 -16.93 -13.53
N LYS A 443 -9.04 -16.88 -14.43
CA LYS A 443 -10.34 -16.27 -14.14
C LYS A 443 -10.92 -16.89 -12.87
N PRO A 444 -11.53 -16.09 -11.97
CA PRO A 444 -12.13 -16.65 -10.77
C PRO A 444 -13.21 -17.65 -11.18
N GLU A 445 -13.23 -18.82 -10.54
CA GLU A 445 -14.30 -19.78 -10.73
C GLU A 445 -15.58 -19.18 -10.15
N ILE A 446 -16.63 -19.07 -10.98
CA ILE A 446 -17.98 -18.78 -10.49
C ILE A 446 -18.35 -19.94 -9.57
N LEU A 447 -18.76 -19.66 -8.32
CA LEU A 447 -19.35 -20.70 -7.49
C LEU A 447 -20.77 -20.93 -7.99
N ASP A 448 -20.89 -21.74 -9.05
CA ASP A 448 -22.17 -22.15 -9.66
C ASP A 448 -23.13 -22.81 -8.66
N THR A 449 -22.64 -23.12 -7.46
CA THR A 449 -23.30 -23.83 -6.38
C THR A 449 -24.06 -22.92 -5.40
N LEU A 450 -23.77 -21.62 -5.31
CA LEU A 450 -24.45 -20.71 -4.36
C LEU A 450 -25.36 -19.71 -5.09
N VAL A 451 -26.64 -19.68 -4.73
CA VAL A 451 -27.66 -18.80 -5.30
C VAL A 451 -28.24 -17.92 -4.21
N VAL A 452 -28.40 -16.64 -4.51
CA VAL A 452 -29.11 -15.72 -3.61
C VAL A 452 -30.59 -15.89 -3.85
N THR A 453 -31.33 -16.31 -2.83
CA THR A 453 -32.75 -16.62 -2.96
C THR A 453 -33.64 -15.44 -2.59
N ASP A 454 -33.23 -14.66 -1.59
CA ASP A 454 -34.01 -13.55 -1.06
C ASP A 454 -33.12 -12.41 -0.53
N ALA A 455 -33.65 -11.18 -0.56
CA ALA A 455 -33.01 -9.98 -0.04
C ALA A 455 -34.06 -9.03 0.56
N PHE A 456 -33.82 -8.49 1.76
CA PHE A 456 -34.76 -7.57 2.42
C PHE A 456 -34.09 -6.60 3.41
N MET A 457 -34.74 -5.46 3.64
CA MET A 457 -34.34 -4.49 4.67
C MET A 457 -34.98 -4.82 6.02
N ALA A 458 -34.16 -5.08 7.04
CA ALA A 458 -34.60 -5.21 8.42
C ALA A 458 -34.84 -3.81 9.02
N GLN A 459 -36.11 -3.46 9.22
CA GLN A 459 -36.50 -2.18 9.83
C GLN A 459 -37.00 -2.30 11.28
N THR A 460 -37.19 -3.49 11.84
CA THR A 460 -37.62 -3.68 13.25
C THR A 460 -37.21 -5.04 13.83
N LYS A 461 -37.26 -5.18 15.18
CA LYS A 461 -37.07 -6.43 15.97
C LYS A 461 -37.78 -7.68 15.42
N LYS A 462 -38.81 -7.52 14.59
CA LYS A 462 -39.61 -8.61 14.02
C LYS A 462 -38.81 -9.54 13.10
N GLY A 463 -37.78 -9.02 12.42
CA GLY A 463 -36.89 -9.83 11.57
C GLY A 463 -35.93 -10.74 12.36
N ILE A 464 -35.70 -10.48 13.64
CA ILE A 464 -34.76 -11.28 14.47
C ILE A 464 -35.43 -12.59 14.92
N GLU A 465 -36.73 -12.56 15.20
CA GLU A 465 -37.49 -13.72 15.68
C GLU A 465 -37.86 -14.71 14.57
N GLU A 466 -38.09 -14.23 13.33
CA GLU A 466 -38.43 -15.08 12.18
C GLU A 466 -37.24 -15.88 11.62
N PHE A 467 -36.02 -15.36 11.73
CA PHE A 467 -34.84 -15.91 11.01
C PHE A 467 -33.89 -16.76 11.86
N LYS A 468 -34.21 -17.02 13.15
CA LYS A 468 -33.39 -17.86 14.06
C LYS A 468 -31.89 -17.55 13.96
N LEU A 469 -31.54 -16.27 14.02
CA LEU A 469 -30.14 -15.82 13.95
C LEU A 469 -29.30 -16.44 15.07
N ASP A 470 -28.01 -16.64 14.80
CA ASP A 470 -27.07 -17.12 15.82
C ASP A 470 -27.11 -16.18 17.04
N LYS A 471 -27.00 -16.76 18.24
CA LYS A 471 -27.21 -16.08 19.53
C LYS A 471 -26.24 -14.91 19.73
N LYS A 472 -25.12 -14.88 19.00
CA LYS A 472 -24.16 -13.78 18.99
C LYS A 472 -24.65 -12.51 18.27
N PHE A 473 -25.66 -12.62 17.40
CA PHE A 473 -26.25 -11.50 16.66
C PHE A 473 -27.65 -11.11 17.19
N SER A 474 -28.23 -11.87 18.14
CA SER A 474 -29.55 -11.57 18.71
C SER A 474 -29.63 -10.25 19.48
N ASP A 475 -28.47 -9.76 19.94
CA ASP A 475 -28.36 -8.53 20.74
C ASP A 475 -28.00 -7.30 19.90
N LEU A 476 -27.80 -7.45 18.57
CA LEU A 476 -27.47 -6.33 17.69
C LEU A 476 -28.71 -5.51 17.35
N ASN A 477 -28.57 -4.19 17.38
CA ASN A 477 -29.56 -3.31 16.75
C ASN A 477 -29.47 -3.48 15.23
N MET A 478 -30.42 -4.21 14.67
CA MET A 478 -30.51 -4.52 13.23
C MET A 478 -31.29 -3.48 12.42
N GLU A 479 -31.56 -2.29 12.99
CA GLU A 479 -32.11 -1.18 12.22
C GLU A 479 -31.19 -0.81 11.05
N ASN A 480 -31.80 -0.69 9.86
CA ASN A 480 -31.15 -0.35 8.59
C ASN A 480 -30.21 -1.45 8.07
N TRP A 481 -30.42 -2.71 8.42
CA TRP A 481 -29.66 -3.80 7.83
C TRP A 481 -30.31 -4.33 6.55
N LEU A 482 -29.53 -4.51 5.49
CA LEU A 482 -29.92 -5.42 4.42
C LEU A 482 -29.46 -6.82 4.78
N ILE A 483 -30.42 -7.74 4.74
CA ILE A 483 -30.21 -9.15 4.99
C ILE A 483 -30.49 -9.90 3.69
N MET A 484 -29.60 -10.80 3.32
CA MET A 484 -29.73 -11.69 2.19
C MET A 484 -29.66 -13.14 2.61
N THR A 485 -30.54 -13.92 2.02
CA THR A 485 -30.58 -15.36 2.14
C THR A 485 -29.88 -15.96 0.93
N VAL A 486 -28.83 -16.73 1.23
CA VAL A 486 -28.04 -17.45 0.24
C VAL A 486 -28.26 -18.92 0.46
N GLU A 487 -28.56 -19.67 -0.59
CA GLU A 487 -28.69 -21.12 -0.51
C GLU A 487 -27.72 -21.83 -1.45
N VAL A 488 -27.28 -23.00 -1.01
CA VAL A 488 -26.68 -23.98 -1.91
C VAL A 488 -27.76 -24.50 -2.86
N ARG A 489 -27.48 -24.48 -4.18
CA ARG A 489 -28.34 -25.08 -5.20
C ARG A 489 -28.72 -26.49 -4.83
N GLU A 490 -29.98 -26.82 -5.07
CA GLU A 490 -30.54 -28.09 -4.67
C GLU A 490 -29.73 -29.28 -5.22
N GLU A 491 -29.27 -29.19 -6.47
CA GLU A 491 -28.41 -30.20 -7.11
C GLU A 491 -27.00 -30.36 -6.50
N ASP A 492 -26.51 -29.37 -5.77
CA ASP A 492 -25.14 -29.34 -5.23
C ASP A 492 -25.06 -29.46 -3.71
N ARG A 493 -26.21 -29.52 -3.02
CA ARG A 493 -26.27 -29.70 -1.55
C ARG A 493 -25.49 -30.92 -1.04
N GLY A 494 -25.35 -31.96 -1.85
CA GLY A 494 -24.58 -33.17 -1.51
C GLY A 494 -23.06 -33.03 -1.67
N LYS A 495 -22.58 -31.99 -2.36
CA LYS A 495 -21.15 -31.70 -2.58
C LYS A 495 -20.61 -30.64 -1.60
N PHE A 496 -21.50 -29.84 -1.01
CA PHE A 496 -21.16 -28.74 -0.13
C PHE A 496 -20.96 -29.22 1.32
N ASP A 497 -19.73 -29.64 1.65
CA ASP A 497 -19.41 -30.26 2.93
C ASP A 497 -19.13 -29.24 4.08
N ASP A 498 -18.93 -29.75 5.30
CA ASP A 498 -18.65 -28.92 6.49
C ASP A 498 -17.27 -28.24 6.48
N ARG A 499 -16.35 -28.69 5.61
CA ARG A 499 -15.03 -28.08 5.41
C ARG A 499 -15.16 -26.87 4.49
N ASP A 500 -15.96 -26.96 3.44
CA ASP A 500 -16.31 -25.83 2.56
C ASP A 500 -17.13 -24.78 3.31
N LYS A 501 -18.08 -25.18 4.17
CA LYS A 501 -18.72 -24.26 5.12
C LYS A 501 -17.71 -23.52 5.99
N ARG A 502 -16.75 -24.23 6.61
CA ARG A 502 -15.74 -23.58 7.48
C ARG A 502 -14.79 -22.67 6.72
N LYS A 503 -14.47 -22.99 5.47
CA LYS A 503 -13.64 -22.16 4.58
C LYS A 503 -14.40 -20.92 4.15
N PHE A 504 -15.66 -21.08 3.76
CA PHE A 504 -16.62 -20.02 3.49
C PHE A 504 -16.71 -19.06 4.69
N LEU A 505 -16.93 -19.57 5.90
CA LEU A 505 -17.11 -18.77 7.12
C LEU A 505 -15.88 -17.99 7.61
N LYS A 506 -14.67 -18.37 7.19
CA LYS A 506 -13.42 -17.77 7.69
C LYS A 506 -12.87 -16.62 6.83
N THR A 507 -13.40 -16.40 5.62
CA THR A 507 -12.81 -15.50 4.62
C THR A 507 -13.81 -14.46 4.09
N ALA A 508 -14.81 -14.06 4.89
CA ALA A 508 -16.08 -13.57 4.38
C ALA A 508 -16.39 -12.10 4.72
N ASN A 509 -16.14 -11.19 3.78
CA ASN A 509 -16.89 -9.94 3.67
C ASN A 509 -17.58 -9.93 2.29
N PRO A 510 -18.83 -10.42 2.18
CA PRO A 510 -19.54 -10.39 0.90
C PRO A 510 -19.66 -8.97 0.36
N VAL A 511 -19.61 -8.73 -0.95
CA VAL A 511 -19.85 -7.39 -1.53
C VAL A 511 -21.11 -7.44 -2.37
N TYR A 512 -21.98 -6.46 -2.18
CA TYR A 512 -23.27 -6.37 -2.84
C TYR A 512 -23.27 -5.19 -3.80
N LYS A 513 -23.88 -5.36 -4.97
CA LYS A 513 -24.14 -4.28 -5.93
C LYS A 513 -25.64 -4.07 -6.13
N LEU A 514 -26.14 -2.94 -5.66
CA LEU A 514 -27.52 -2.48 -5.83
C LEU A 514 -27.58 -1.42 -6.92
N VAL A 515 -28.58 -1.48 -7.80
CA VAL A 515 -28.71 -0.55 -8.93
C VAL A 515 -30.15 -0.04 -9.02
N ASN A 516 -30.33 1.27 -9.12
CA ASN A 516 -31.62 1.89 -9.45
C ASN A 516 -31.43 3.00 -10.49
N ASP A 517 -32.53 3.68 -10.85
CA ASP A 517 -32.53 4.77 -11.83
C ASP A 517 -31.70 6.00 -11.39
N ASN A 518 -31.35 6.09 -10.10
CA ASN A 518 -30.61 7.20 -9.49
C ASN A 518 -29.13 6.88 -9.26
N GLY A 519 -28.65 5.68 -9.62
CA GLY A 519 -27.24 5.29 -9.52
C GLY A 519 -27.00 3.87 -9.00
N GLU A 520 -25.73 3.52 -8.89
CA GLU A 520 -25.27 2.24 -8.35
C GLU A 520 -24.76 2.42 -6.91
N TYR A 521 -25.07 1.47 -6.03
CA TYR A 521 -24.61 1.44 -4.65
C TYR A 521 -23.91 0.11 -4.40
N GLN A 522 -22.61 0.16 -4.13
CA GLN A 522 -21.80 -1.01 -3.81
C GLN A 522 -21.40 -0.98 -2.34
N THR A 523 -21.54 -2.10 -1.63
CA THR A 523 -21.28 -2.14 -0.19
C THR A 523 -20.90 -3.55 0.30
N GLY A 524 -19.95 -3.65 1.24
CA GLY A 524 -19.46 -4.92 1.81
C GLY A 524 -20.21 -5.38 3.07
N GLY A 525 -20.79 -6.57 3.11
CA GLY A 525 -21.50 -7.12 4.27
C GLY A 525 -20.67 -7.98 5.20
N TYR A 526 -21.37 -8.41 6.26
CA TYR A 526 -20.93 -9.38 7.24
C TYR A 526 -21.69 -10.69 7.05
N TYR A 527 -21.05 -11.79 7.41
CA TYR A 527 -21.74 -13.06 7.60
C TYR A 527 -22.53 -13.06 8.92
N LEU A 528 -23.81 -13.40 8.88
CA LEU A 528 -24.74 -13.33 10.03
C LEU A 528 -25.11 -14.71 10.62
N SER A 529 -25.36 -15.73 9.82
CA SER A 529 -25.70 -17.07 10.37
C SER A 529 -25.74 -18.15 9.29
N THR A 530 -25.74 -19.42 9.71
CA THR A 530 -25.98 -20.58 8.85
C THR A 530 -27.09 -21.41 9.47
N SER A 531 -27.98 -21.92 8.64
CA SER A 531 -28.87 -23.01 9.03
C SER A 531 -28.22 -24.37 8.75
N ASP A 532 -28.72 -25.42 9.41
CA ASP A 532 -28.31 -26.82 9.19
C ASP A 532 -28.56 -27.31 7.75
N LYS A 533 -29.27 -26.54 6.91
CA LYS A 533 -29.68 -26.90 5.55
C LYS A 533 -28.86 -26.23 4.44
N GLY A 534 -27.75 -25.56 4.75
CA GLY A 534 -26.93 -24.87 3.74
C GLY A 534 -27.53 -23.54 3.29
N THR A 535 -28.35 -22.93 4.15
CA THR A 535 -28.79 -21.54 4.02
C THR A 535 -27.83 -20.65 4.81
N PHE A 536 -27.31 -19.61 4.19
CA PHE A 536 -26.45 -18.60 4.80
C PHE A 536 -27.21 -17.28 4.85
N LEU A 537 -27.19 -16.64 6.01
CA LEU A 537 -27.64 -15.29 6.19
C LEU A 537 -26.42 -14.38 6.14
N MET A 538 -26.46 -13.42 5.24
CA MET A 538 -25.47 -12.36 5.14
C MET A 538 -26.18 -11.03 5.36
N GLY A 539 -25.49 -10.03 5.89
CA GLY A 539 -26.07 -8.71 5.95
C GLY A 539 -25.10 -7.61 6.28
N ARG A 540 -25.47 -6.38 5.92
CA ARG A 540 -24.72 -5.16 6.26
C ARG A 540 -25.68 -4.14 6.82
N ARG A 541 -25.21 -3.35 7.78
CA ARG A 541 -25.84 -2.08 8.13
C ARG A 541 -25.62 -1.07 7.01
N PHE A 542 -26.69 -0.48 6.50
CA PHE A 542 -26.64 0.69 5.64
C PHE A 542 -26.43 1.96 6.46
N ASP A 543 -25.59 2.85 5.96
CA ASP A 543 -25.47 4.23 6.37
C ASP A 543 -26.65 5.06 5.84
N GLU A 544 -26.90 6.22 6.44
CA GLU A 544 -28.07 7.09 6.16
C GLU A 544 -28.07 7.71 4.75
N SER A 545 -27.07 7.40 3.91
CA SER A 545 -26.89 7.93 2.56
C SER A 545 -27.65 7.20 1.44
N VAL A 546 -28.31 6.06 1.71
CA VAL A 546 -29.06 5.34 0.68
C VAL A 546 -30.45 5.96 0.47
N ALA A 547 -30.68 6.50 -0.72
CA ALA A 547 -31.97 7.09 -1.07
C ALA A 547 -33.10 6.05 -1.04
N ALA A 548 -34.27 6.44 -0.54
CA ALA A 548 -35.48 5.64 -0.64
C ALA A 548 -35.76 5.30 -2.12
N GLY A 549 -36.08 4.04 -2.39
CA GLY A 549 -36.26 3.56 -3.75
C GLY A 549 -36.18 2.04 -3.89
N ARG A 550 -36.49 1.56 -5.09
CA ARG A 550 -36.39 0.15 -5.45
C ARG A 550 -35.07 -0.09 -6.18
N TYR A 551 -34.27 -1.03 -5.67
CA TYR A 551 -32.96 -1.39 -6.20
C TYR A 551 -32.98 -2.81 -6.77
N LYS A 552 -32.41 -3.02 -7.95
CA LYS A 552 -32.06 -4.35 -8.45
C LYS A 552 -30.78 -4.82 -7.75
N VAL A 553 -30.77 -6.05 -7.26
CA VAL A 553 -29.52 -6.68 -6.84
C VAL A 553 -28.84 -7.20 -8.11
N SER A 554 -27.70 -6.64 -8.47
CA SER A 554 -27.03 -6.88 -9.76
C SER A 554 -25.84 -7.83 -9.67
N ALA A 555 -25.17 -7.88 -8.52
CA ALA A 555 -24.08 -8.81 -8.26
C ALA A 555 -23.88 -9.00 -6.76
N ILE A 556 -23.41 -10.19 -6.39
CA ILE A 556 -22.95 -10.51 -5.04
C ILE A 556 -21.65 -11.28 -5.19
N THR A 557 -20.58 -10.78 -4.59
CA THR A 557 -19.27 -11.45 -4.57
C THR A 557 -18.91 -11.86 -3.15
N PHE A 558 -18.09 -12.89 -3.03
CA PHE A 558 -17.65 -13.47 -1.77
C PHE A 558 -16.16 -13.78 -1.84
N GLY A 559 -15.32 -12.84 -1.40
CA GLY A 559 -13.90 -12.87 -1.69
C GLY A 559 -13.68 -13.02 -3.20
N LYS A 560 -13.00 -14.09 -3.63
CA LYS A 560 -12.74 -14.38 -5.04
C LYS A 560 -13.89 -15.05 -5.81
N TYR A 561 -15.06 -15.25 -5.22
CA TYR A 561 -16.14 -16.03 -5.83
C TYR A 561 -17.34 -15.15 -6.18
N ASP A 562 -17.82 -15.25 -7.42
CA ASP A 562 -19.09 -14.64 -7.83
C ASP A 562 -20.26 -15.57 -7.47
N MET A 563 -21.37 -14.97 -7.02
CA MET A 563 -22.61 -15.67 -6.70
C MET A 563 -23.66 -15.45 -7.78
N ILE A 564 -24.54 -16.44 -7.97
CA ILE A 564 -25.67 -16.31 -8.89
C ILE A 564 -26.76 -15.46 -8.22
N VAL A 565 -27.06 -14.32 -8.85
CA VAL A 565 -28.14 -13.42 -8.43
C VAL A 565 -29.29 -13.51 -9.45
N PRO A 566 -30.53 -13.83 -9.01
CA PRO A 566 -31.68 -13.83 -9.90
C PRO A 566 -31.94 -12.44 -10.50
N ASP A 567 -32.22 -12.39 -11.80
CA ASP A 567 -32.48 -11.14 -12.52
C ASP A 567 -33.67 -10.32 -12.01
N ASN A 568 -34.58 -10.98 -11.29
CA ASN A 568 -35.78 -10.41 -10.71
C ASN A 568 -35.64 -10.11 -9.21
N LEU A 569 -34.44 -10.17 -8.64
CA LEU A 569 -34.21 -9.85 -7.24
C LEU A 569 -34.13 -8.34 -7.03
N TYR A 570 -35.03 -7.80 -6.22
CA TYR A 570 -35.09 -6.39 -5.89
C TYR A 570 -35.20 -6.17 -4.38
N VAL A 571 -34.63 -5.07 -3.90
CA VAL A 571 -34.75 -4.58 -2.54
C VAL A 571 -35.47 -3.23 -2.56
N GLU A 572 -36.48 -3.06 -1.71
CA GLU A 572 -37.16 -1.78 -1.52
C GLU A 572 -36.63 -1.12 -0.25
N VAL A 573 -36.03 0.07 -0.40
CA VAL A 573 -35.60 0.94 0.69
C VAL A 573 -36.69 2.00 0.88
N LYS A 574 -37.28 2.04 2.08
CA LYS A 574 -38.40 2.94 2.42
C LYS A 574 -37.96 4.04 3.35
#